data_AF-A0A5J4ZA49-F1
#
_entry.id   AF-A0A5J4ZA49-F1
#
_cell.length_a   1.000
_cell.length_b   1.000
_cell.length_c   1.000
_cell.angle_alpha   90.00
_cell.angle_beta   90.00
_cell.angle_gamma   90.00
#
_symmetry.space_group_name_H-M   'P 1'
#
loop_
_entity.id
_entity.type
_entity.pdbx_description
1 polymer ?
#
loop_
_entity_poly.entity_id
_entity_poly.type
_entity_poly.pdbx_seq_one_letter_code
_entity_poly.pdbx_strand_id
1 'polypeptide(L)'
;MCQCDIMAFVDIGPLRCSSKRKVGACSVDVCPVGQSRRPQRGRNVNRESSFSVSGWPCATRPHKELLRVQAGGGTGPNDPELEAQLSLGCIGGGNMAWAILSGLVSNKVIPAQSIFVCDRNEKKLQQYKDLGIQVVGSVRELSKCSAVLLAVKPYAAANALSELSPDCRALVISVCAGLRLETLQGMLSPQCPARLARVMPNTPCLVGQGASAYALGPSATAQDSEVVQLLFRAISVIVKVEESMLDAVTGLSGSGPAFVLMFIEALADGGVQNGLRRDTAQVLAAQLVYGTAKMVMDNPDTHVAELRNRVESPGGTTVAGTAALEKDAFRAAVQSAVRAATLRSKELA
;
A
#
# COMPACT_ATOMS: atom_id res chain seq x y z
N MET A 1 -32.19 -20.24 20.10
CA MET A 1 -31.25 -21.36 20.35
C MET A 1 -30.41 -21.52 19.09
N CYS A 2 -29.23 -20.90 19.04
CA CYS A 2 -28.23 -21.16 18.00
C CYS A 2 -27.29 -22.23 18.55
N GLN A 3 -27.11 -23.31 17.81
CA GLN A 3 -26.10 -24.33 18.10
C GLN A 3 -24.98 -24.20 17.06
N CYS A 4 -23.78 -24.00 17.60
CA CYS A 4 -22.49 -24.08 16.94
C CYS A 4 -22.11 -25.53 16.61
N ASP A 5 -20.96 -25.62 15.93
CA ASP A 5 -20.11 -26.79 15.65
C ASP A 5 -20.40 -27.44 14.29
N ILE A 6 -19.41 -27.70 13.43
CA ILE A 6 -18.19 -28.48 13.71
C ILE A 6 -17.02 -28.08 12.79
N MET A 7 -15.83 -28.06 13.39
CA MET A 7 -14.49 -27.94 12.79
C MET A 7 -14.16 -29.05 11.78
N ALA A 8 -13.48 -28.70 10.68
CA ALA A 8 -12.76 -29.65 9.84
C ALA A 8 -11.26 -29.59 10.17
N PHE A 9 -10.75 -30.67 10.79
CA PHE A 9 -9.33 -30.95 10.96
C PHE A 9 -8.72 -31.38 9.61
N VAL A 10 -7.59 -30.77 9.23
CA VAL A 10 -6.71 -31.30 8.18
C VAL A 10 -5.56 -32.02 8.88
N ASP A 11 -5.51 -33.33 8.65
CA ASP A 11 -4.54 -34.28 9.16
C ASP A 11 -3.23 -34.17 8.37
N ILE A 12 -2.11 -33.86 9.04
CA ILE A 12 -0.77 -33.87 8.44
C ILE A 12 0.07 -34.88 9.23
N GLY A 13 0.38 -36.00 8.58
CA GLY A 13 1.14 -37.11 9.14
C GLY A 13 2.61 -36.78 9.47
N PRO A 14 3.32 -37.72 10.14
CA PRO A 14 4.59 -37.43 10.80
C PRO A 14 5.77 -37.39 9.82
N LEU A 15 6.54 -36.29 9.86
CA LEU A 15 7.83 -36.21 9.19
C LEU A 15 8.91 -36.94 10.02
N ARG A 16 9.46 -37.99 9.41
CA ARG A 16 10.56 -38.80 9.94
C ARG A 16 11.88 -38.01 9.96
N CYS A 17 12.63 -38.24 11.04
CA CYS A 17 13.99 -37.79 11.26
C CYS A 17 15.01 -38.78 10.65
N SER A 18 15.91 -38.28 9.81
CA SER A 18 17.22 -38.88 9.44
C SER A 18 18.01 -37.76 8.74
N SER A 19 19.26 -37.41 9.02
CA SER A 19 20.42 -38.24 9.36
C SER A 19 21.57 -37.37 9.91
N LYS A 20 22.38 -38.00 10.76
CA LYS A 20 23.66 -37.55 11.33
C LYS A 20 24.64 -36.94 10.30
N ARG A 21 25.33 -35.84 10.66
CA ARG A 21 26.79 -35.70 10.47
C ARG A 21 27.42 -34.63 11.38
N LYS A 22 28.68 -34.91 11.74
CA LYS A 22 29.52 -34.39 12.84
C LYS A 22 29.99 -32.93 12.67
N VAL A 23 30.03 -32.25 13.81
CA VAL A 23 31.11 -31.44 14.41
C VAL A 23 32.22 -30.91 13.48
N GLY A 24 32.37 -29.59 13.44
CA GLY A 24 33.58 -28.87 13.04
C GLY A 24 33.60 -27.50 13.72
N ALA A 25 34.49 -27.35 14.70
CA ALA A 25 34.75 -26.10 15.40
C ALA A 25 35.52 -25.12 14.50
N CYS A 26 35.11 -23.86 14.46
CA CYS A 26 35.95 -22.75 14.04
C CYS A 26 35.88 -21.66 15.12
N SER A 27 36.86 -21.73 16.00
CA SER A 27 37.37 -20.62 16.82
C SER A 27 37.93 -19.53 15.90
N VAL A 28 37.64 -18.27 16.21
CA VAL A 28 38.45 -17.14 15.76
C VAL A 28 38.65 -16.22 16.95
N ASP A 29 39.91 -15.87 17.14
CA ASP A 29 40.53 -15.40 18.35
C ASP A 29 40.18 -13.97 18.75
N VAL A 30 40.09 -13.80 20.06
CA VAL A 30 40.18 -12.52 20.78
C VAL A 30 41.67 -12.21 20.94
N CYS A 31 42.09 -11.01 20.56
CA CYS A 31 43.44 -10.51 20.85
C CYS A 31 43.35 -9.40 21.92
N PRO A 32 44.05 -9.51 23.08
CA PRO A 32 43.99 -8.53 24.17
C PRO A 32 45.31 -7.76 24.33
N VAL A 33 45.25 -6.42 24.39
CA VAL A 33 46.27 -5.52 24.97
C VAL A 33 45.54 -4.20 25.30
N GLY A 34 45.67 -3.49 26.43
CA GLY A 34 46.54 -3.53 27.58
C GLY A 34 46.11 -2.42 28.56
N GLN A 35 46.75 -2.39 29.73
CA GLN A 35 46.24 -1.88 31.00
C GLN A 35 46.30 -0.35 31.22
N SER A 36 45.34 0.10 32.05
CA SER A 36 45.47 1.06 33.17
C SER A 36 45.91 2.52 32.93
N ARG A 37 45.07 3.47 33.37
CA ARG A 37 45.33 4.39 34.50
C ARG A 37 44.11 5.32 34.73
N ARG A 38 43.61 5.35 35.97
CA ARG A 38 42.80 6.42 36.58
C ARG A 38 43.67 7.04 37.71
N PRO A 39 43.28 8.14 38.39
CA PRO A 39 42.40 9.27 38.03
C PRO A 39 43.01 10.64 38.43
N GLN A 40 42.57 11.79 37.91
CA GLN A 40 42.56 13.06 38.67
C GLN A 40 41.45 14.05 38.24
N ARG A 41 40.63 14.40 39.24
CA ARG A 41 39.96 15.67 39.59
C ARG A 41 39.63 16.71 38.50
N GLY A 42 38.32 16.98 38.39
CA GLY A 42 37.74 18.28 38.70
C GLY A 42 37.77 19.36 37.61
N ARG A 43 36.60 19.66 37.04
CA ARG A 43 36.11 21.03 36.80
C ARG A 43 34.63 21.00 36.41
N ASN A 44 33.84 21.74 37.19
CA ASN A 44 32.49 22.18 36.85
C ASN A 44 32.51 22.92 35.51
N VAL A 45 31.60 22.56 34.62
CA VAL A 45 31.09 23.48 33.60
C VAL A 45 29.58 23.25 33.49
N ASN A 46 28.82 24.17 34.09
CA ASN A 46 27.42 24.40 33.75
C ASN A 46 27.33 24.70 32.25
N ARG A 47 26.60 23.87 31.50
CA ARG A 47 25.95 24.28 30.26
C ARG A 47 24.59 23.59 30.19
N GLU A 48 23.58 24.34 30.62
CA GLU A 48 22.22 24.19 30.12
C GLU A 48 22.29 24.23 28.59
N SER A 49 21.91 23.13 27.94
CA SER A 49 21.59 23.15 26.51
C SER A 49 20.07 23.00 26.41
N SER A 50 19.43 24.15 26.37
CA SER A 50 18.07 24.31 25.88
C SER A 50 18.01 23.82 24.43
N PHE A 51 17.51 22.60 24.24
CA PHE A 51 17.07 22.15 22.93
C PHE A 51 15.79 22.91 22.58
N SER A 52 15.94 24.02 21.86
CA SER A 52 14.83 24.69 21.19
C SER A 52 14.42 23.84 19.98
N VAL A 53 13.29 23.13 20.11
CA VAL A 53 12.60 22.54 18.96
C VAL A 53 11.99 23.72 18.20
N SER A 54 12.70 24.21 17.19
CA SER A 54 12.20 25.22 16.27
C SER A 54 10.98 24.66 15.54
N GLY A 55 9.89 25.44 15.61
CA GLY A 55 8.55 25.05 15.21
C GLY A 55 8.47 24.62 13.74
N TRP A 56 7.93 23.43 13.55
CA TRP A 56 7.33 23.06 12.28
C TRP A 56 6.00 23.80 12.16
N PRO A 57 5.73 24.57 11.09
CA PRO A 57 4.43 25.17 10.90
C PRO A 57 3.39 24.06 10.76
N CYS A 58 2.45 24.03 11.72
CA CYS A 58 1.31 23.14 11.72
C CYS A 58 0.46 23.44 10.48
N ALA A 59 0.60 22.63 9.43
CA ALA A 59 -0.19 22.71 8.20
C ALA A 59 -1.64 22.26 8.49
N THR A 60 -2.43 23.13 9.10
CA THR A 60 -3.77 22.80 9.63
C THR A 60 -4.91 22.80 8.60
N ARG A 61 -4.64 22.99 7.30
CA ARG A 61 -5.72 23.24 6.33
C ARG A 61 -5.96 22.23 5.18
N PRO A 62 -4.98 21.45 4.66
CA PRO A 62 -5.31 20.40 3.68
C PRO A 62 -5.59 19.01 4.30
N HIS A 63 -5.12 18.75 5.53
CA HIS A 63 -5.22 17.41 6.15
C HIS A 63 -6.65 17.01 6.55
N LYS A 64 -7.51 17.99 6.86
CA LYS A 64 -8.87 17.75 7.38
C LYS A 64 -9.84 17.25 6.32
N GLU A 65 -9.67 17.67 5.08
CA GLU A 65 -10.57 17.31 3.97
C GLU A 65 -10.29 15.89 3.46
N LEU A 66 -9.00 15.50 3.42
CA LEU A 66 -8.56 14.17 3.01
C LEU A 66 -9.16 13.06 3.88
N LEU A 67 -9.14 13.23 5.21
CA LEU A 67 -9.62 12.20 6.13
C LEU A 67 -11.15 12.22 6.33
N ARG A 68 -11.83 13.36 6.13
CA ARG A 68 -13.30 13.47 6.25
C ARG A 68 -14.06 12.78 5.13
N VAL A 69 -13.47 12.65 3.94
CA VAL A 69 -14.03 11.85 2.85
C VAL A 69 -14.06 10.35 3.18
N GLN A 70 -13.41 9.91 4.27
CA GLN A 70 -13.05 8.50 4.52
C GLN A 70 -13.71 7.85 5.76
N ALA A 71 -14.39 8.60 6.63
CA ALA A 71 -14.99 8.03 7.85
C ALA A 71 -16.33 7.29 7.61
N GLY A 72 -16.85 7.31 6.38
CA GLY A 72 -17.94 6.44 5.96
C GLY A 72 -17.40 5.34 5.05
N GLY A 73 -17.59 4.09 5.43
CA GLY A 73 -17.71 2.99 4.46
C GLY A 73 -18.99 3.15 3.64
N GLY A 74 -19.19 4.33 3.08
CA GLY A 74 -20.36 4.77 2.36
C GLY A 74 -19.93 5.12 0.96
N THR A 75 -20.55 4.44 0.01
CA THR A 75 -20.82 4.97 -1.32
C THR A 75 -21.27 6.43 -1.14
N GLY A 76 -20.36 7.40 -1.32
CA GLY A 76 -20.79 8.76 -1.63
C GLY A 76 -21.73 8.68 -2.84
N PRO A 77 -22.66 9.62 -3.03
CA PRO A 77 -23.57 9.57 -4.16
C PRO A 77 -22.72 9.69 -5.42
N ASN A 78 -22.39 8.55 -6.02
CA ASN A 78 -21.82 8.49 -7.34
C ASN A 78 -22.95 8.85 -8.30
N ASP A 79 -22.59 9.55 -9.37
CA ASP A 79 -23.53 9.83 -10.44
C ASP A 79 -24.02 8.51 -11.05
N PRO A 80 -25.29 8.11 -10.88
CA PRO A 80 -25.80 6.83 -11.38
C PRO A 80 -25.70 6.72 -12.90
N GLU A 81 -25.67 7.87 -13.58
CA GLU A 81 -25.54 7.94 -15.04
C GLU A 81 -24.11 7.62 -15.48
N LEU A 82 -23.10 8.04 -14.71
CA LEU A 82 -21.70 7.68 -14.92
C LEU A 82 -21.47 6.17 -14.72
N GLU A 83 -22.07 5.57 -13.69
CA GLU A 83 -21.95 4.13 -13.39
C GLU A 83 -22.61 3.26 -14.48
N ALA A 84 -23.78 3.66 -14.96
CA ALA A 84 -24.52 2.91 -15.97
C ALA A 84 -23.88 2.92 -17.37
N GLN A 85 -23.05 3.93 -17.68
CA GLN A 85 -22.45 4.12 -19.01
C GLN A 85 -20.95 3.78 -19.07
N LEU A 86 -20.28 3.51 -17.94
CA LEU A 86 -18.86 3.24 -17.90
C LEU A 86 -18.53 1.82 -18.42
N SER A 87 -17.74 1.75 -19.49
CA SER A 87 -17.06 0.53 -19.96
C SER A 87 -15.57 0.59 -19.61
N LEU A 88 -15.08 -0.45 -18.94
CA LEU A 88 -13.69 -0.54 -18.48
C LEU A 88 -12.96 -1.67 -19.19
N GLY A 89 -11.95 -1.32 -19.99
CA GLY A 89 -10.96 -2.26 -20.49
C GLY A 89 -9.80 -2.43 -19.53
N CYS A 90 -9.15 -3.59 -19.52
CA CYS A 90 -7.96 -3.85 -18.72
C CYS A 90 -6.91 -4.60 -19.54
N ILE A 91 -5.74 -3.99 -19.69
CA ILE A 91 -4.57 -4.59 -20.30
C ILE A 91 -3.71 -5.20 -19.17
N GLY A 92 -3.64 -6.53 -19.15
CA GLY A 92 -3.01 -7.33 -18.10
C GLY A 92 -4.03 -7.80 -17.06
N GLY A 93 -3.98 -9.09 -16.74
CA GLY A 93 -4.82 -9.80 -15.76
C GLY A 93 -4.01 -10.34 -14.58
N GLY A 94 -3.01 -9.57 -14.13
CA GLY A 94 -2.20 -9.92 -12.95
C GLY A 94 -2.89 -9.59 -11.62
N ASN A 95 -2.17 -9.77 -10.51
CA ASN A 95 -2.73 -9.58 -9.15
C ASN A 95 -3.35 -8.20 -8.91
N MET A 96 -2.75 -7.12 -9.44
CA MET A 96 -3.31 -5.77 -9.27
C MET A 96 -4.59 -5.57 -10.10
N ALA A 97 -4.63 -6.09 -11.32
CA ALA A 97 -5.85 -6.12 -12.12
C ALA A 97 -6.94 -6.93 -11.42
N TRP A 98 -6.60 -8.09 -10.85
CA TRP A 98 -7.53 -8.88 -10.05
C TRP A 98 -8.08 -8.10 -8.86
N ALA A 99 -7.20 -7.48 -8.06
CA ALA A 99 -7.61 -6.66 -6.91
C ALA A 99 -8.63 -5.58 -7.30
N ILE A 100 -8.35 -4.87 -8.39
CA ILE A 100 -9.20 -3.78 -8.86
C ILE A 100 -10.52 -4.33 -9.40
N LEU A 101 -10.46 -5.22 -10.38
CA LEU A 101 -11.66 -5.67 -11.10
C LEU A 101 -12.58 -6.54 -10.24
N SER A 102 -12.04 -7.44 -9.42
CA SER A 102 -12.85 -8.24 -8.49
C SER A 102 -13.50 -7.37 -7.41
N GLY A 103 -12.80 -6.32 -6.95
CA GLY A 103 -13.34 -5.34 -6.01
C GLY A 103 -14.48 -4.51 -6.62
N LEU A 104 -14.34 -4.09 -7.88
CA LEU A 104 -15.40 -3.37 -8.59
C LEU A 104 -16.68 -4.19 -8.73
N VAL A 105 -16.54 -5.47 -9.13
CA VAL A 105 -17.69 -6.39 -9.28
C VAL A 105 -18.32 -6.70 -7.93
N SER A 106 -17.51 -7.05 -6.92
CA SER A 106 -18.02 -7.43 -5.59
C SER A 106 -18.75 -6.29 -4.89
N ASN A 107 -18.29 -5.06 -5.07
CA ASN A 107 -18.93 -3.85 -4.54
C ASN A 107 -20.00 -3.27 -5.47
N LYS A 108 -20.31 -3.93 -6.60
CA LYS A 108 -21.34 -3.53 -7.58
C LYS A 108 -21.15 -2.11 -8.13
N VAL A 109 -19.90 -1.68 -8.31
CA VAL A 109 -19.59 -0.33 -8.82
C VAL A 109 -19.84 -0.22 -10.31
N ILE A 110 -19.50 -1.28 -11.06
CA ILE A 110 -19.86 -1.42 -12.47
C ILE A 110 -20.29 -2.87 -12.75
N PRO A 111 -21.23 -3.10 -13.68
CA PRO A 111 -21.62 -4.44 -14.07
C PRO A 111 -20.43 -5.22 -14.64
N ALA A 112 -20.29 -6.50 -14.28
CA ALA A 112 -19.20 -7.34 -14.79
C ALA A 112 -19.18 -7.43 -16.33
N GLN A 113 -20.35 -7.34 -16.96
CA GLN A 113 -20.52 -7.34 -18.42
C GLN A 113 -19.93 -6.09 -19.10
N SER A 114 -19.73 -5.01 -18.35
CA SER A 114 -19.10 -3.76 -18.82
C SER A 114 -17.58 -3.74 -18.61
N ILE A 115 -17.01 -4.82 -18.08
CA ILE A 115 -15.57 -4.97 -17.85
C ILE A 115 -14.99 -5.95 -18.89
N PHE A 116 -13.86 -5.57 -19.49
CA PHE A 116 -13.16 -6.36 -20.50
C PHE A 116 -11.70 -6.54 -20.10
N VAL A 117 -11.18 -7.77 -20.13
CA VAL A 117 -9.79 -8.07 -19.76
C VAL A 117 -9.07 -8.75 -20.92
N CYS A 118 -7.84 -8.29 -21.18
CA CYS A 118 -6.89 -8.90 -22.11
C CYS A 118 -5.59 -9.22 -21.37
N ASP A 119 -5.15 -10.49 -21.36
CA ASP A 119 -3.83 -10.90 -20.89
C ASP A 119 -3.26 -11.95 -21.84
N ARG A 120 -1.95 -11.94 -22.07
CA ARG A 120 -1.26 -12.92 -22.92
C ARG A 120 -1.23 -14.32 -22.29
N ASN A 121 -1.46 -14.42 -20.99
CA ASN A 121 -1.53 -15.67 -20.24
C ASN A 121 -2.99 -16.06 -19.99
N GLU A 122 -3.52 -16.92 -20.85
CA GLU A 122 -4.89 -17.41 -20.78
C GLU A 122 -5.27 -18.06 -19.45
N LYS A 123 -4.30 -18.67 -18.74
CA LYS A 123 -4.58 -19.31 -17.44
C LYS A 123 -5.07 -18.30 -16.39
N LYS A 124 -4.66 -17.04 -16.50
CA LYS A 124 -5.11 -15.97 -15.60
C LYS A 124 -6.51 -15.48 -15.93
N LEU A 125 -7.04 -15.78 -17.11
CA LEU A 125 -8.32 -15.24 -17.59
C LEU A 125 -9.52 -16.00 -17.02
N GLN A 126 -9.33 -17.25 -16.58
CA GLN A 126 -10.43 -18.09 -16.07
C GLN A 126 -11.15 -17.46 -14.87
N GLN A 127 -10.39 -16.99 -13.87
CA GLN A 127 -10.95 -16.32 -12.69
C GLN A 127 -11.82 -15.09 -13.03
N TYR A 128 -11.51 -14.38 -14.12
CA TYR A 128 -12.31 -13.23 -14.56
C TYR A 128 -13.63 -13.67 -15.21
N LYS A 129 -13.58 -14.74 -16.02
CA LYS A 129 -14.81 -15.35 -16.57
C LYS A 129 -15.74 -15.84 -15.45
N ASP A 130 -15.17 -16.42 -14.40
CA ASP A 130 -15.93 -16.89 -13.24
C ASP A 130 -16.64 -15.74 -12.49
N LEU A 131 -16.12 -14.51 -12.59
CA LEU A 131 -16.77 -13.28 -12.11
C LEU A 131 -17.75 -12.64 -13.11
N GLY A 132 -17.94 -13.25 -14.29
CA GLY A 132 -18.78 -12.71 -15.37
C GLY A 132 -18.12 -11.56 -16.17
N ILE A 133 -16.83 -11.32 -15.95
CA ILE A 133 -16.05 -10.32 -16.70
C ILE A 133 -15.76 -10.84 -18.11
N GLN A 134 -15.89 -9.96 -19.10
CA GLN A 134 -15.64 -10.31 -20.49
C GLN A 134 -14.13 -10.44 -20.75
N VAL A 135 -13.74 -11.46 -21.50
CA VAL A 135 -12.34 -11.67 -21.91
C VAL A 135 -12.25 -11.44 -23.40
N VAL A 136 -11.35 -10.55 -23.82
CA VAL A 136 -11.14 -10.20 -25.22
C VAL A 136 -9.83 -10.80 -25.75
N GLY A 137 -9.75 -11.02 -27.07
CA GLY A 137 -8.60 -11.64 -27.71
C GLY A 137 -7.46 -10.67 -28.02
N SER A 138 -7.74 -9.36 -28.02
CA SER A 138 -6.74 -8.34 -28.36
C SER A 138 -6.89 -7.04 -27.56
N VAL A 139 -5.78 -6.36 -27.31
CA VAL A 139 -5.77 -5.02 -26.70
C VAL A 139 -6.53 -4.00 -27.56
N ARG A 140 -6.54 -4.18 -28.88
CA ARG A 140 -7.25 -3.30 -29.81
C ARG A 140 -8.75 -3.21 -29.53
N GLU A 141 -9.38 -4.31 -29.11
CA GLU A 141 -10.80 -4.33 -28.74
C GLU A 141 -11.12 -3.41 -27.56
N LEU A 142 -10.15 -3.24 -26.64
CA LEU A 142 -10.29 -2.37 -25.47
C LEU A 142 -10.31 -0.87 -25.83
N SER A 143 -9.93 -0.50 -27.06
CA SER A 143 -9.93 0.91 -27.51
C SER A 143 -11.33 1.52 -27.61
N LYS A 144 -12.37 0.67 -27.61
CA LYS A 144 -13.79 1.09 -27.59
C LYS A 144 -14.31 1.41 -26.19
N CYS A 145 -13.56 1.05 -25.15
CA CYS A 145 -13.96 1.31 -23.76
C CYS A 145 -13.81 2.80 -23.43
N SER A 146 -14.64 3.29 -22.54
CA SER A 146 -14.52 4.66 -22.02
C SER A 146 -13.25 4.88 -21.18
N ALA A 147 -12.79 3.84 -20.48
CA ALA A 147 -11.55 3.83 -19.72
C ALA A 147 -10.77 2.52 -19.98
N VAL A 148 -9.44 2.58 -19.92
CA VAL A 148 -8.55 1.43 -20.07
C VAL A 148 -7.54 1.41 -18.93
N LEU A 149 -7.61 0.41 -18.07
CA LEU A 149 -6.62 0.14 -17.03
C LEU A 149 -5.38 -0.53 -17.63
N LEU A 150 -4.22 0.11 -17.54
CA LEU A 150 -2.93 -0.48 -17.90
C LEU A 150 -2.30 -1.12 -16.64
N ALA A 151 -2.45 -2.43 -16.51
CA ALA A 151 -2.03 -3.24 -15.36
C ALA A 151 -0.97 -4.30 -15.73
N VAL A 152 -0.04 -3.93 -16.59
CA VAL A 152 1.12 -4.75 -16.98
C VAL A 152 2.37 -4.37 -16.18
N LYS A 153 3.46 -5.12 -16.37
CA LYS A 153 4.77 -4.71 -15.85
C LYS A 153 5.31 -3.52 -16.66
N PRO A 154 6.12 -2.62 -16.07
CA PRO A 154 6.59 -1.41 -16.75
C PRO A 154 7.28 -1.68 -18.10
N TYR A 155 8.11 -2.71 -18.18
CA TYR A 155 8.81 -3.10 -19.43
C TYR A 155 7.87 -3.54 -20.56
N ALA A 156 6.63 -3.94 -20.25
CA ALA A 156 5.64 -4.39 -21.23
C ALA A 156 4.68 -3.26 -21.66
N ALA A 157 4.72 -2.10 -20.99
CA ALA A 157 3.77 -1.01 -21.20
C ALA A 157 3.82 -0.44 -22.62
N ALA A 158 5.01 -0.20 -23.17
CA ALA A 158 5.16 0.36 -24.52
C ALA A 158 4.50 -0.54 -25.58
N ASN A 159 4.77 -1.84 -25.53
CA ASN A 159 4.18 -2.82 -26.46
C ASN A 159 2.65 -2.86 -26.29
N ALA A 160 2.16 -2.97 -25.05
CA ALA A 160 0.74 -2.98 -24.76
C ALA A 160 0.01 -1.71 -25.28
N LEU A 161 0.57 -0.52 -25.06
CA LEU A 161 -0.03 0.73 -25.51
C LEU A 161 0.03 0.88 -27.04
N SER A 162 1.04 0.33 -27.70
CA SER A 162 1.13 0.33 -29.18
C SER A 162 0.07 -0.53 -29.86
N GLU A 163 -0.51 -1.50 -29.16
CA GLU A 163 -1.60 -2.35 -29.66
C GLU A 163 -2.98 -1.66 -29.58
N LEU A 164 -3.11 -0.55 -28.84
CA LEU A 164 -4.32 0.27 -28.86
C LEU A 164 -4.52 0.90 -30.24
N SER A 165 -5.77 1.16 -30.59
CA SER A 165 -6.09 1.84 -31.84
C SER A 165 -5.54 3.27 -31.82
N PRO A 166 -4.95 3.77 -32.92
CA PRO A 166 -4.42 5.15 -32.99
C PRO A 166 -5.45 6.26 -32.74
N ASP A 167 -6.76 5.95 -32.84
CA ASP A 167 -7.88 6.85 -32.57
C ASP A 167 -8.52 6.64 -31.18
N CYS A 168 -7.89 5.84 -30.31
CA CYS A 168 -8.38 5.58 -28.96
C CYS A 168 -8.57 6.89 -28.17
N ARG A 169 -9.78 7.11 -27.65
CA ARG A 169 -10.16 8.29 -26.84
C ARG A 169 -10.33 7.98 -25.37
N ALA A 170 -10.08 6.73 -24.98
CA ALA A 170 -10.28 6.26 -23.62
C ALA A 170 -9.44 7.06 -22.62
N LEU A 171 -9.91 7.10 -21.38
CA LEU A 171 -9.05 7.43 -20.25
C LEU A 171 -8.15 6.22 -19.95
N VAL A 172 -6.88 6.29 -20.32
CA VAL A 172 -5.88 5.27 -19.98
C VAL A 172 -5.37 5.52 -18.57
N ILE A 173 -5.69 4.61 -17.66
CA ILE A 173 -5.34 4.65 -16.25
C ILE A 173 -4.17 3.68 -16.03
N SER A 174 -2.98 4.21 -15.80
CA SER A 174 -1.79 3.39 -15.57
C SER A 174 -1.58 3.12 -14.07
N VAL A 175 -1.41 1.84 -13.72
CA VAL A 175 -0.93 1.40 -12.40
C VAL A 175 0.50 0.86 -12.45
N CYS A 176 1.22 1.13 -13.55
CA CYS A 176 2.61 0.74 -13.72
C CYS A 176 3.52 1.56 -12.80
N ALA A 177 4.27 0.88 -11.93
CA ALA A 177 5.29 1.52 -11.11
C ALA A 177 6.38 2.16 -11.98
N GLY A 178 6.83 3.37 -11.61
CA GLY A 178 7.94 4.07 -12.28
C GLY A 178 7.63 4.69 -13.64
N LEU A 179 6.45 4.51 -14.24
CA LEU A 179 6.16 5.17 -15.54
C LEU A 179 5.48 6.51 -15.32
N ARG A 180 6.17 7.60 -15.69
CA ARG A 180 5.62 8.96 -15.65
C ARG A 180 4.58 9.18 -16.76
N LEU A 181 3.70 10.17 -16.56
CA LEU A 181 2.68 10.57 -17.54
C LEU A 181 3.33 10.97 -18.86
N GLU A 182 4.45 11.69 -18.83
CA GLU A 182 5.23 12.04 -20.03
C GLU A 182 5.72 10.79 -20.77
N THR A 183 6.27 9.80 -20.04
CA THR A 183 6.72 8.53 -20.61
C THR A 183 5.56 7.74 -21.22
N LEU A 184 4.42 7.67 -20.53
CA LEU A 184 3.20 7.01 -21.03
C LEU A 184 2.65 7.71 -22.27
N GLN A 185 2.68 9.04 -22.31
CA GLN A 185 2.29 9.84 -23.47
C GLN A 185 3.17 9.53 -24.68
N GLY A 186 4.49 9.41 -24.48
CA GLY A 186 5.44 9.03 -25.52
C GLY A 186 5.30 7.58 -26.02
N MET A 187 4.63 6.70 -25.26
CA MET A 187 4.35 5.31 -25.66
C MET A 187 3.09 5.17 -26.51
N LEU A 188 2.19 6.16 -26.48
CA LEU A 188 1.02 6.21 -27.34
C LEU A 188 1.39 6.66 -28.76
N SER A 189 0.56 6.35 -29.76
CA SER A 189 0.75 6.92 -31.10
C SER A 189 0.67 8.46 -31.04
N PRO A 190 1.50 9.21 -31.79
CA PRO A 190 1.56 10.68 -31.68
C PRO A 190 0.23 11.41 -31.88
N GLN A 191 -0.68 10.85 -32.67
CA GLN A 191 -2.01 11.42 -32.93
C GLN A 191 -3.10 10.85 -32.01
N CYS A 192 -2.75 9.98 -31.07
CA CYS A 192 -3.71 9.31 -30.20
C CYS A 192 -4.33 10.32 -29.22
N PRO A 193 -5.67 10.52 -29.26
CA PRO A 193 -6.36 11.48 -28.39
C PRO A 193 -6.65 10.92 -26.99
N ALA A 194 -6.03 9.79 -26.61
CA ALA A 194 -6.25 9.16 -25.32
C ALA A 194 -5.83 10.10 -24.18
N ARG A 195 -6.61 10.08 -23.10
CA ARG A 195 -6.37 10.87 -21.90
C ARG A 195 -5.64 9.99 -20.89
N LEU A 196 -4.72 10.56 -20.12
CA LEU A 196 -3.89 9.77 -19.20
C LEU A 196 -4.25 10.06 -17.74
N ALA A 197 -4.26 9.02 -16.92
CA ALA A 197 -4.17 9.11 -15.48
C ALA A 197 -3.12 8.12 -14.99
N ARG A 198 -2.36 8.51 -13.96
CA ARG A 198 -1.41 7.63 -13.28
C ARG A 198 -1.90 7.42 -11.87
N VAL A 199 -2.07 6.16 -11.48
CA VAL A 199 -2.51 5.77 -10.15
C VAL A 199 -1.43 4.91 -9.51
N MET A 200 -1.10 5.20 -8.26
CA MET A 200 -0.21 4.40 -7.44
C MET A 200 -1.03 3.69 -6.34
N PRO A 201 -1.60 2.50 -6.61
CA PRO A 201 -2.23 1.68 -5.59
C PRO A 201 -1.19 0.90 -4.78
N ASN A 202 -1.65 0.14 -3.79
CA ASN A 202 -0.81 -0.78 -3.02
C ASN A 202 -1.47 -2.15 -2.82
N THR A 203 -0.72 -3.11 -2.27
CA THR A 203 -1.17 -4.50 -2.14
C THR A 203 -2.43 -4.72 -1.29
N PRO A 204 -2.72 -3.93 -0.22
CA PRO A 204 -3.98 -4.01 0.51
C PRO A 204 -5.25 -3.76 -0.32
N CYS A 205 -5.17 -3.26 -1.56
CA CYS A 205 -6.31 -3.27 -2.49
C CYS A 205 -6.89 -4.68 -2.70
N LEU A 206 -6.10 -5.75 -2.55
CA LEU A 206 -6.57 -7.14 -2.66
C LEU A 206 -7.64 -7.52 -1.61
N VAL A 207 -7.70 -6.78 -0.50
CA VAL A 207 -8.67 -6.99 0.58
C VAL A 207 -9.59 -5.77 0.75
N GLY A 208 -9.65 -4.90 -0.25
CA GLY A 208 -10.48 -3.69 -0.24
C GLY A 208 -10.07 -2.63 0.78
N GLN A 209 -8.83 -2.67 1.28
CA GLN A 209 -8.30 -1.73 2.29
C GLN A 209 -7.03 -1.03 1.79
N GLY A 210 -7.00 -0.71 0.49
CA GLY A 210 -5.89 -0.05 -0.17
C GLY A 210 -5.70 1.41 0.24
N ALA A 211 -4.51 1.94 -0.07
CA ALA A 211 -4.23 3.37 -0.06
C ALA A 211 -3.58 3.76 -1.39
N SER A 212 -4.34 4.50 -2.20
CA SER A 212 -3.99 4.91 -3.55
C SER A 212 -3.82 6.42 -3.64
N ALA A 213 -2.94 6.89 -4.52
CA ALA A 213 -2.94 8.27 -4.97
C ALA A 213 -2.90 8.33 -6.49
N TYR A 214 -3.39 9.42 -7.07
CA TYR A 214 -3.39 9.58 -8.51
C TYR A 214 -3.07 11.00 -8.96
N ALA A 215 -2.54 11.08 -10.18
CA ALA A 215 -2.31 12.30 -10.92
C ALA A 215 -2.94 12.19 -12.32
N LEU A 216 -3.35 13.33 -12.87
CA LEU A 216 -3.99 13.42 -14.17
C LEU A 216 -3.01 14.00 -15.21
N GLY A 217 -3.05 13.47 -16.41
CA GLY A 217 -2.33 14.01 -17.56
C GLY A 217 -2.92 15.35 -18.02
N PRO A 218 -2.18 16.14 -18.81
CA PRO A 218 -2.59 17.49 -19.22
C PRO A 218 -3.93 17.54 -19.97
N SER A 219 -4.27 16.48 -20.72
CA SER A 219 -5.50 16.38 -21.50
C SER A 219 -6.67 15.73 -20.74
N ALA A 220 -6.46 15.31 -19.50
CA ALA A 220 -7.51 14.71 -18.68
C ALA A 220 -8.39 15.79 -18.02
N THR A 221 -9.68 15.48 -17.92
CA THR A 221 -10.74 16.40 -17.50
C THR A 221 -11.13 16.21 -16.03
N ALA A 222 -11.99 17.09 -15.51
CA ALA A 222 -12.61 16.89 -14.20
C ALA A 222 -13.42 15.58 -14.14
N GLN A 223 -14.14 15.23 -15.22
CA GLN A 223 -14.87 13.96 -15.31
C GLN A 223 -13.94 12.74 -15.20
N ASP A 224 -12.73 12.82 -15.78
CA ASP A 224 -11.74 11.75 -15.68
C ASP A 224 -11.25 11.55 -14.24
N SER A 225 -11.15 12.66 -13.48
CA SER A 225 -10.88 12.62 -12.05
C SER A 225 -11.96 11.86 -11.28
N GLU A 226 -13.22 12.03 -11.66
CA GLU A 226 -14.36 11.35 -11.04
C GLU A 226 -14.35 9.87 -11.40
N VAL A 227 -14.06 9.50 -12.65
CA VAL A 227 -13.90 8.11 -13.08
C VAL A 227 -12.79 7.41 -12.29
N VAL A 228 -11.61 8.03 -12.14
CA VAL A 228 -10.51 7.43 -11.35
C VAL A 228 -10.93 7.25 -9.90
N GLN A 229 -11.60 8.24 -9.30
CA GLN A 229 -12.08 8.13 -7.93
C GLN A 229 -13.14 7.04 -7.76
N LEU A 230 -14.12 6.98 -8.66
CA LEU A 230 -15.15 5.94 -8.69
C LEU A 230 -14.53 4.55 -8.68
N LEU A 231 -13.56 4.31 -9.58
CA LEU A 231 -12.96 3.00 -9.75
C LEU A 231 -12.13 2.55 -8.54
N PHE A 232 -11.39 3.46 -7.91
CA PHE A 232 -10.46 3.08 -6.83
C PHE A 232 -11.02 3.24 -5.43
N ARG A 233 -12.07 4.04 -5.21
CA ARG A 233 -12.77 4.13 -3.91
C ARG A 233 -13.37 2.79 -3.47
N ALA A 234 -13.70 1.94 -4.43
CA ALA A 234 -14.23 0.59 -4.20
C ALA A 234 -13.29 -0.33 -3.42
N ILE A 235 -11.98 -0.08 -3.51
CA ILE A 235 -10.93 -0.98 -3.01
C ILE A 235 -9.87 -0.28 -2.15
N SER A 236 -9.93 1.05 -2.07
CA SER A 236 -8.92 1.86 -1.43
C SER A 236 -9.44 3.24 -1.04
N VAL A 237 -8.79 3.82 -0.04
CA VAL A 237 -8.73 5.28 0.04
C VAL A 237 -7.97 5.79 -1.18
N ILE A 238 -8.51 6.80 -1.87
CA ILE A 238 -7.83 7.42 -3.01
C ILE A 238 -7.78 8.95 -2.89
N VAL A 239 -6.60 9.52 -3.16
CA VAL A 239 -6.35 10.96 -3.07
C VAL A 239 -5.71 11.50 -4.35
N LYS A 240 -6.15 12.67 -4.81
CA LYS A 240 -5.52 13.38 -5.94
C LYS A 240 -4.27 14.09 -5.45
N VAL A 241 -3.17 13.96 -6.18
CA VAL A 241 -1.90 14.64 -5.91
C VAL A 241 -1.27 15.14 -7.19
N GLU A 242 -0.30 16.04 -7.08
CA GLU A 242 0.62 16.34 -8.16
C GLU A 242 1.45 15.11 -8.52
N GLU A 243 1.77 14.91 -9.80
CA GLU A 243 2.50 13.71 -10.24
C GLU A 243 3.87 13.57 -9.53
N SER A 244 4.54 14.69 -9.28
CA SER A 244 5.84 14.75 -8.58
C SER A 244 5.80 14.17 -7.17
N MET A 245 4.61 14.04 -6.57
CA MET A 245 4.40 13.47 -5.24
C MET A 245 4.21 11.94 -5.27
N LEU A 246 4.01 11.33 -6.44
CA LEU A 246 3.78 9.89 -6.55
C LEU A 246 5.00 9.04 -6.15
N ASP A 247 6.22 9.58 -6.24
CA ASP A 247 7.41 8.91 -5.70
C ASP A 247 7.38 8.85 -4.17
N ALA A 248 6.93 9.94 -3.52
CA ALA A 248 6.76 9.97 -2.07
C ALA A 248 5.60 9.06 -1.63
N VAL A 249 4.50 9.02 -2.39
CA VAL A 249 3.41 8.05 -2.18
C VAL A 249 3.94 6.63 -2.29
N THR A 250 4.78 6.33 -3.28
CA THR A 250 5.40 5.01 -3.45
C THR A 250 6.27 4.63 -2.25
N GLY A 251 7.07 5.57 -1.73
CA GLY A 251 7.88 5.35 -0.54
C GLY A 251 7.06 5.17 0.74
N LEU A 252 5.88 5.79 0.81
CA LEU A 252 4.97 5.72 1.96
C LEU A 252 3.98 4.55 1.86
N SER A 253 2.94 4.65 1.02
CA SER A 253 1.84 3.69 0.95
C SER A 253 2.12 2.54 -0.01
N GLY A 254 2.96 2.75 -1.04
CA GLY A 254 3.34 1.69 -1.98
C GLY A 254 4.22 0.63 -1.32
N SER A 255 5.26 1.08 -0.61
CA SER A 255 6.23 0.22 0.11
C SER A 255 5.80 -0.09 1.55
N GLY A 256 4.95 0.76 2.13
CA GLY A 256 4.45 0.67 3.50
C GLY A 256 3.93 -0.70 3.96
N PRO A 257 3.20 -1.48 3.12
CA PRO A 257 2.74 -2.81 3.50
C PRO A 257 3.87 -3.72 4.00
N ALA A 258 5.06 -3.67 3.38
CA ALA A 258 6.20 -4.45 3.83
C ALA A 258 6.69 -4.00 5.22
N PHE A 259 6.72 -2.69 5.47
CA PHE A 259 7.13 -2.13 6.77
C PHE A 259 6.15 -2.53 7.88
N VAL A 260 4.85 -2.51 7.57
CA VAL A 260 3.79 -2.93 8.49
C VAL A 260 3.85 -4.43 8.78
N LEU A 261 4.12 -5.26 7.76
CA LEU A 261 4.29 -6.71 7.94
C LEU A 261 5.48 -7.03 8.87
N MET A 262 6.62 -6.35 8.67
CA MET A 262 7.77 -6.47 9.58
C MET A 262 7.40 -6.05 11.02
N PHE A 263 6.59 -5.01 11.18
CA PHE A 263 6.15 -4.56 12.50
C PHE A 263 5.21 -5.57 13.16
N ILE A 264 4.27 -6.16 12.42
CA ILE A 264 3.37 -7.22 12.92
C ILE A 264 4.19 -8.45 13.33
N GLU A 265 5.17 -8.86 12.52
CA GLU A 265 6.07 -9.98 12.84
C GLU A 265 6.86 -9.72 14.12
N ALA A 266 7.46 -8.52 14.26
CA ALA A 266 8.21 -8.13 15.45
C ALA A 266 7.34 -8.07 16.72
N LEU A 267 6.09 -7.60 16.61
CA LEU A 267 5.12 -7.63 17.71
C LEU A 267 4.80 -9.07 18.15
N ALA A 268 4.58 -9.97 17.18
CA ALA A 268 4.31 -11.36 17.46
C ALA A 268 5.52 -12.06 18.12
N ASP A 269 6.75 -11.79 17.63
CA ASP A 269 7.99 -12.26 18.24
C ASP A 269 8.15 -11.78 19.69
N GLY A 270 7.90 -10.49 19.95
CA GLY A 270 7.91 -9.92 21.29
C GLY A 270 6.88 -10.59 22.21
N GLY A 271 5.68 -10.88 21.70
CA GLY A 271 4.66 -11.64 22.44
C GLY A 271 5.11 -13.06 22.80
N VAL A 272 5.75 -13.77 21.87
CA VAL A 272 6.29 -15.12 22.10
C VAL A 272 7.41 -15.12 23.14
N GLN A 273 8.32 -14.15 23.07
CA GLN A 273 9.39 -13.97 24.07
C GLN A 273 8.84 -13.75 25.49
N ASN A 274 7.59 -13.26 25.59
CA ASN A 274 6.89 -13.03 26.85
C ASN A 274 5.82 -14.10 27.15
N GLY A 275 5.92 -15.28 26.52
CA GLY A 275 5.17 -16.48 26.90
C GLY A 275 3.88 -16.74 26.12
N LEU A 276 3.56 -15.94 25.09
CA LEU A 276 2.44 -16.26 24.20
C LEU A 276 2.80 -17.40 23.25
N ARG A 277 1.80 -18.20 22.87
CA ARG A 277 1.95 -19.10 21.71
C ARG A 277 2.03 -18.29 20.41
N ARG A 278 2.79 -18.81 19.44
CA ARG A 278 3.03 -18.15 18.13
C ARG A 278 1.73 -17.82 17.38
N ASP A 279 0.80 -18.77 17.32
CA ASP A 279 -0.50 -18.60 16.67
C ASP A 279 -1.30 -17.43 17.27
N THR A 280 -1.32 -17.37 18.59
CA THR A 280 -2.05 -16.36 19.38
C THR A 280 -1.39 -14.99 19.22
N ALA A 281 -0.06 -14.91 19.33
CA ALA A 281 0.68 -13.68 19.16
C ALA A 281 0.50 -13.06 17.76
N GLN A 282 0.49 -13.91 16.72
CA GLN A 282 0.28 -13.47 15.34
C GLN A 282 -1.10 -12.81 15.14
N VAL A 283 -2.16 -13.46 15.62
CA VAL A 283 -3.53 -12.96 15.50
C VAL A 283 -3.70 -11.65 16.27
N LEU A 284 -3.19 -11.60 17.51
CA LEU A 284 -3.28 -10.38 18.34
C LEU A 284 -2.50 -9.22 17.72
N ALA A 285 -1.29 -9.46 17.19
CA ALA A 285 -0.49 -8.42 16.55
C ALA A 285 -1.16 -7.84 15.29
N ALA A 286 -1.70 -8.71 14.42
CA ALA A 286 -2.41 -8.27 13.22
C ALA A 286 -3.67 -7.45 13.56
N GLN A 287 -4.48 -7.93 14.51
CA GLN A 287 -5.69 -7.23 14.94
C GLN A 287 -5.36 -5.89 15.63
N LEU A 288 -4.29 -5.83 16.43
CA LEU A 288 -3.83 -4.60 17.08
C LEU A 288 -3.50 -3.53 16.04
N VAL A 289 -2.72 -3.88 15.01
CA VAL A 289 -2.35 -2.94 13.95
C VAL A 289 -3.57 -2.46 13.18
N TYR A 290 -4.47 -3.38 12.79
CA TYR A 290 -5.72 -3.03 12.11
C TYR A 290 -6.59 -2.09 12.94
N GLY A 291 -6.85 -2.43 14.21
CA GLY A 291 -7.67 -1.64 15.11
C GLY A 291 -7.08 -0.26 15.39
N THR A 292 -5.76 -0.18 15.58
CA THR A 292 -5.06 1.11 15.81
C THR A 292 -5.14 2.01 14.58
N ALA A 293 -4.93 1.45 13.38
CA ALA A 293 -5.07 2.20 12.14
C ALA A 293 -6.51 2.71 11.95
N LYS A 294 -7.51 1.86 12.23
CA LYS A 294 -8.92 2.23 12.21
C LYS A 294 -9.25 3.35 13.20
N MET A 295 -8.73 3.30 14.42
CA MET A 295 -8.91 4.39 15.40
C MET A 295 -8.43 5.74 14.85
N VAL A 296 -7.31 5.77 14.12
CA VAL A 296 -6.82 7.01 13.48
C VAL A 296 -7.79 7.47 12.39
N MET A 297 -8.24 6.57 11.51
CA MET A 297 -9.15 6.88 10.40
C MET A 297 -10.52 7.37 10.89
N ASP A 298 -11.05 6.75 11.95
CA ASP A 298 -12.34 7.14 12.55
C ASP A 298 -12.25 8.44 13.36
N ASN A 299 -11.04 8.96 13.63
CA ASN A 299 -10.81 10.21 14.37
C ASN A 299 -9.99 11.22 13.54
N PRO A 300 -10.49 11.65 12.37
CA PRO A 300 -9.73 12.46 11.40
C PRO A 300 -9.30 13.83 11.93
N ASP A 301 -10.02 14.35 12.92
CA ASP A 301 -9.78 15.67 13.52
C ASP A 301 -8.87 15.59 14.77
N THR A 302 -8.46 14.39 15.21
CA THR A 302 -7.60 14.20 16.39
C THR A 302 -6.15 13.94 15.95
N HIS A 303 -5.20 14.68 16.55
CA HIS A 303 -3.79 14.45 16.26
C HIS A 303 -3.34 13.07 16.78
N VAL A 304 -2.54 12.32 16.01
CA VAL A 304 -2.11 10.94 16.37
C VAL A 304 -1.41 10.89 17.74
N ALA A 305 -0.61 11.91 18.09
CA ALA A 305 0.02 11.98 19.42
C ALA A 305 -1.00 12.09 20.56
N GLU A 306 -2.16 12.71 20.33
CA GLU A 306 -3.22 12.77 21.33
C GLU A 306 -3.88 11.41 21.50
N LEU A 307 -4.17 10.69 20.41
CA LEU A 307 -4.65 9.30 20.47
C LEU A 307 -3.66 8.40 21.22
N ARG A 308 -2.34 8.57 20.99
CA ARG A 308 -1.31 7.88 21.76
C ARG A 308 -1.37 8.23 23.25
N ASN A 309 -1.43 9.51 23.61
CA ASN A 309 -1.47 9.93 25.00
C ASN A 309 -2.69 9.35 25.75
N ARG A 310 -3.83 9.15 25.07
CA ARG A 310 -5.05 8.53 25.66
C ARG A 310 -4.85 7.07 26.07
N VAL A 311 -3.87 6.36 25.50
CA VAL A 311 -3.55 4.95 25.85
C VAL A 311 -2.29 4.82 26.72
N GLU A 312 -1.64 5.94 27.06
CA GLU A 312 -0.46 6.01 27.92
C GLU A 312 -0.86 6.41 29.35
N SER A 313 -1.29 5.43 30.15
CA SER A 313 -1.55 5.68 31.57
C SER A 313 -0.25 5.97 32.34
N PRO A 314 -0.22 6.94 33.28
CA PRO A 314 0.95 7.23 34.10
C PRO A 314 1.47 5.98 34.82
N GLY A 315 2.77 5.69 34.67
CA GLY A 315 3.42 4.51 35.27
C GLY A 315 2.97 3.15 34.69
N GLY A 316 2.18 3.15 33.63
CA GLY A 316 1.65 1.94 33.01
C GLY A 316 2.62 1.23 32.06
N THR A 317 2.18 0.10 31.53
CA THR A 317 2.95 -0.72 30.57
C THR A 317 3.19 0.00 29.25
N THR A 318 2.21 0.76 28.75
CA THR A 318 2.32 1.48 27.47
C THR A 318 3.46 2.49 27.47
N VAL A 319 3.59 3.30 28.52
CA VAL A 319 4.64 4.33 28.60
C VAL A 319 6.04 3.72 28.73
N ALA A 320 6.17 2.57 29.41
CA ALA A 320 7.42 1.82 29.45
C ALA A 320 7.80 1.29 28.05
N GLY A 321 6.83 0.78 27.30
CA GLY A 321 7.01 0.32 25.92
C GLY A 321 7.38 1.46 24.96
N THR A 322 6.66 2.59 25.01
CA THR A 322 6.97 3.73 24.13
C THR A 322 8.30 4.38 24.48
N ALA A 323 8.69 4.44 25.75
CA ALA A 323 10.04 4.88 26.15
C ALA A 323 11.15 3.99 25.58
N ALA A 324 10.95 2.67 25.53
CA ALA A 324 11.90 1.76 24.89
C ALA A 324 12.00 1.99 23.37
N LEU A 325 10.86 2.18 22.68
CA LEU A 325 10.84 2.50 21.25
C LEU A 325 11.57 3.81 20.92
N GLU A 326 11.40 4.84 21.76
CA GLU A 326 12.11 6.11 21.58
C GLU A 326 13.62 5.96 21.84
N LYS A 327 14.02 5.18 22.86
CA LYS A 327 15.43 4.86 23.14
C LYS A 327 16.10 4.18 21.95
N ASP A 328 15.39 3.29 21.27
CA ASP A 328 15.88 2.56 20.09
C ASP A 328 15.63 3.31 18.77
N ALA A 329 15.28 4.60 18.85
CA ALA A 329 15.13 5.51 17.71
C ALA A 329 14.09 5.06 16.66
N PHE A 330 13.00 4.41 17.10
CA PHE A 330 11.95 3.87 16.23
C PHE A 330 11.46 4.87 15.16
N ARG A 331 11.20 6.13 15.54
CA ARG A 331 10.75 7.17 14.59
C ARG A 331 11.76 7.43 13.48
N ALA A 332 13.04 7.50 13.82
CA ALA A 332 14.10 7.77 12.86
C ALA A 332 14.24 6.60 11.86
N ALA A 333 14.12 5.35 12.35
CA ALA A 333 14.14 4.17 11.50
C ALA A 333 12.99 4.16 10.48
N VAL A 334 11.76 4.40 10.93
CA VAL A 334 10.57 4.45 10.05
C VAL A 334 10.69 5.58 9.01
N GLN A 335 11.10 6.78 9.43
CA GLN A 335 11.28 7.90 8.51
C GLN A 335 12.39 7.62 7.48
N SER A 336 13.47 6.94 7.88
CA SER A 336 14.54 6.54 6.96
C SER A 336 14.07 5.53 5.94
N ALA A 337 13.23 4.56 6.33
CA ALA A 337 12.64 3.60 5.40
C ALA A 337 11.82 4.30 4.30
N VAL A 338 10.94 5.23 4.68
CA VAL A 338 10.14 6.02 3.72
C VAL A 338 11.02 6.85 2.80
N ARG A 339 12.05 7.53 3.33
CA ARG A 339 13.00 8.31 2.52
C ARG A 339 13.76 7.45 1.52
N ALA A 340 14.28 6.30 1.96
CA ALA A 340 15.04 5.38 1.12
C ALA A 340 14.17 4.82 -0.01
N ALA A 341 12.94 4.39 0.30
CA ALA A 341 11.99 3.90 -0.70
C ALA A 341 11.57 4.99 -1.69
N THR A 342 11.35 6.22 -1.21
CA THR A 342 11.06 7.39 -2.06
C THR A 342 12.22 7.68 -3.02
N LEU A 343 13.45 7.70 -2.52
CA LEU A 343 14.64 7.92 -3.36
C LEU A 343 14.78 6.82 -4.42
N ARG A 344 14.60 5.57 -4.01
CA ARG A 344 14.65 4.44 -4.94
C ARG A 344 13.56 4.51 -6.01
N SER A 345 12.36 4.98 -5.68
CA SER A 345 11.29 5.22 -6.67
C SER A 345 11.74 6.22 -7.74
N LYS A 346 12.39 7.32 -7.34
CA LYS A 346 12.90 8.34 -8.27
C LYS A 346 13.98 7.80 -9.21
N GLU A 347 14.82 6.88 -8.74
CA GLU A 347 15.88 6.25 -9.55
C GLU A 347 15.35 5.26 -10.59
N LEU A 348 14.13 4.75 -10.40
CA LEU A 348 13.49 3.79 -11.29
C LEU A 348 12.58 4.43 -12.35
N ALA A 349 12.32 5.73 -12.23
CA ALA A 349 11.35 6.48 -13.03
C ALA A 349 11.93 7.22 -14.23
#